data_AF-A0A933A7S6-F1
#
_entry.id   AF-A0A933A7S6-F1
#
_cell.length_a   1.000
_cell.length_b   1.000
_cell.length_c   1.000
_cell.angle_alpha   90.00
_cell.angle_beta   90.00
_cell.angle_gamma   90.00
#
_symmetry.space_group_name_H-M   'P 1'
#
loop_
_entity.id
_entity.type
_entity.pdbx_description
1 polymer ?
#
loop_
_entity_poly.entity_id
_entity_poly.type
_entity_poly.pdbx_seq_one_letter_code
_entity_poly.pdbx_strand_id
1 'polypeptide(L)'
;MEKADRAQKEESMNSVAIFGASKIGQRRWRPGKKVWSIAIFGASEIDFRQAELELGDTEVAAFSLFGANRIIVPQGLPVTLSGFSILGARELKQSKSPEAASHPGKTLRISATSILGACEITEPPENRG
;
A
#
# COMPACT_ATOMS: atom_id res chain seq x y z
N MET A 1 25.59 -20.01 -14.86
CA MET A 1 25.31 -19.11 -13.72
C MET A 1 24.44 -17.92 -14.12
N GLU A 2 23.57 -18.06 -15.15
CA GLU A 2 22.84 -16.95 -15.80
C GLU A 2 21.30 -17.14 -15.78
N LYS A 3 20.80 -18.27 -15.27
CA LYS A 3 19.36 -18.56 -15.20
C LYS A 3 18.69 -18.18 -13.87
N ALA A 4 19.44 -17.68 -12.89
CA ALA A 4 18.89 -17.23 -11.60
C ALA A 4 18.45 -15.75 -11.61
N ASP A 5 18.95 -14.95 -12.55
CA ASP A 5 18.71 -13.49 -12.57
C ASP A 5 17.39 -13.11 -13.30
N ARG A 6 16.90 -13.97 -14.20
CA ARG A 6 15.70 -13.69 -15.02
C ARG A 6 14.36 -14.00 -14.36
N ALA A 7 14.34 -14.68 -13.22
CA ALA A 7 13.10 -14.99 -12.50
C ALA A 7 12.66 -13.86 -11.54
N GLN A 8 13.52 -12.87 -11.30
CA GLN A 8 13.24 -11.75 -10.38
C GLN A 8 12.91 -10.43 -11.07
N LYS A 9 12.59 -10.44 -12.37
CA LYS A 9 11.85 -9.33 -12.97
C LYS A 9 10.36 -9.48 -12.64
N GLU A 10 10.05 -9.70 -11.36
CA GLU A 10 8.74 -9.37 -10.80
C GLU A 10 8.53 -7.89 -11.12
N GLU A 11 7.39 -7.52 -11.70
CA GLU A 11 7.06 -6.13 -11.98
C GLU A 11 6.99 -5.36 -10.66
N SER A 12 8.14 -4.83 -10.22
CA SER A 12 8.26 -3.99 -9.04
C SER A 12 7.69 -2.62 -9.41
N MET A 13 6.55 -2.28 -8.81
CA MET A 13 5.92 -0.98 -9.01
C MET A 13 6.39 -0.04 -7.90
N ASN A 14 7.06 1.05 -8.28
CA ASN A 14 7.69 1.96 -7.33
C ASN A 14 7.04 3.35 -7.44
N SER A 15 6.50 3.84 -6.33
CA SER A 15 6.08 5.23 -6.16
C SER A 15 7.08 5.92 -5.24
N VAL A 16 7.83 6.89 -5.77
CA VAL A 16 8.90 7.59 -5.03
C VAL A 16 8.72 9.09 -5.16
N ALA A 17 8.64 9.80 -4.03
CA ALA A 17 8.64 11.26 -3.97
C ALA A 17 9.74 11.75 -3.02
N ILE A 18 10.66 12.57 -3.55
CA ILE A 18 11.76 13.16 -2.78
C ILE A 18 11.45 14.62 -2.42
N PHE A 19 10.95 15.43 -3.36
CA PHE A 19 10.32 16.74 -3.11
C PHE A 19 9.01 16.82 -3.90
N GLY A 20 7.87 16.67 -3.23
CA GLY A 20 6.55 16.75 -3.87
C GLY A 20 5.59 15.62 -3.47
N ALA A 21 4.57 15.39 -4.31
CA ALA A 21 3.58 14.35 -4.10
C ALA A 21 3.57 13.36 -5.28
N SER A 22 3.65 12.06 -4.99
CA SER A 22 3.42 11.00 -5.99
C SER A 22 2.06 10.36 -5.75
N LYS A 23 1.29 10.13 -6.81
CA LYS A 23 -0.02 9.46 -6.74
C LYS A 23 -0.10 8.37 -7.80
N ILE A 24 -0.40 7.15 -7.39
CA ILE A 24 -0.65 6.02 -8.29
C ILE A 24 -2.00 5.37 -7.99
N GLY A 25 -2.56 4.68 -8.98
CA GLY A 25 -3.82 3.94 -8.82
C GLY A 25 -5.11 4.74 -8.98
N GLN A 26 -5.00 5.97 -9.52
CA GLN A 26 -6.16 6.84 -9.82
C GLN A 26 -7.04 6.29 -10.97
N ARG A 27 -6.55 5.30 -11.71
CA ARG A 27 -7.27 4.57 -12.77
C ARG A 27 -7.02 3.07 -12.59
N ARG A 28 -7.76 2.26 -13.33
CA ARG A 28 -7.58 0.80 -13.33
C ARG A 28 -6.13 0.44 -13.64
N TRP A 29 -5.55 -0.37 -12.77
CA TRP A 29 -4.14 -0.75 -12.80
C TRP A 29 -3.94 -2.15 -12.24
N ARG A 30 -2.80 -2.76 -12.55
CA ARG A 30 -2.43 -4.12 -12.14
C ARG A 30 -1.12 -4.04 -11.36
N PRO A 31 -1.14 -4.02 -10.02
CA PRO A 31 0.08 -4.10 -9.23
C PRO A 31 0.72 -5.48 -9.38
N GLY A 32 2.06 -5.52 -9.39
CA GLY A 32 2.79 -6.76 -9.16
C GLY A 32 2.69 -7.20 -7.70
N LYS A 33 3.31 -8.35 -7.37
CA LYS A 33 3.33 -8.89 -5.99
C LYS A 33 4.00 -7.98 -4.97
N LYS A 34 4.87 -7.06 -5.41
CA LYS A 34 5.61 -6.14 -4.55
C LYS A 34 5.43 -4.70 -5.04
N VAL A 35 4.98 -3.85 -4.14
CA VAL A 35 4.75 -2.42 -4.38
C VAL A 35 5.54 -1.60 -3.37
N TRP A 36 6.23 -0.57 -3.84
CA TRP A 36 7.02 0.32 -2.99
C TRP A 36 6.40 1.72 -2.94
N SER A 37 6.25 2.26 -1.73
CA SER A 37 5.75 3.61 -1.44
C SER A 37 6.78 4.36 -0.60
N ILE A 38 7.51 5.29 -1.19
CA ILE A 38 8.62 5.98 -0.54
C ILE A 38 8.37 7.49 -0.55
N ALA A 39 8.30 8.10 0.63
CA ALA A 39 8.21 9.54 0.81
C ALA A 39 9.33 10.05 1.73
N ILE A 40 10.25 10.86 1.18
CA ILE A 40 11.38 11.37 1.98
C ILE A 40 11.10 12.79 2.48
N PHE A 41 10.82 13.76 1.60
CA PHE A 41 10.34 15.12 1.95
C PHE A 41 9.09 15.46 1.14
N GLY A 42 7.95 14.87 1.51
CA GLY A 42 6.72 15.03 0.74
C GLY A 42 5.67 13.97 1.06
N ALA A 43 4.88 13.60 0.06
CA ALA A 43 3.83 12.60 0.23
C ALA A 43 3.81 11.56 -0.90
N SER A 44 3.43 10.33 -0.57
CA SER A 44 3.08 9.33 -1.58
C SER A 44 1.69 8.77 -1.30
N GLU A 45 0.89 8.62 -2.35
CA GLU A 45 -0.46 8.06 -2.29
C GLU A 45 -0.56 6.88 -3.25
N ILE A 46 -1.01 5.74 -2.72
CA ILE A 46 -1.31 4.54 -3.51
C ILE A 46 -2.78 4.21 -3.33
N ASP A 47 -3.52 4.18 -4.43
CA ASP A 47 -4.94 3.84 -4.44
C ASP A 47 -5.19 2.44 -5.01
N PHE A 48 -5.48 1.49 -4.13
CA PHE A 48 -5.82 0.12 -4.51
C PHE A 48 -7.29 -0.07 -4.89
N ARG A 49 -8.15 0.96 -4.84
CA ARG A 49 -9.58 0.82 -5.17
C ARG A 49 -9.82 0.39 -6.61
N GLN A 50 -8.94 0.81 -7.52
CA GLN A 50 -8.98 0.44 -8.94
C GLN A 50 -7.95 -0.65 -9.29
N ALA A 51 -7.32 -1.28 -8.29
CA ALA A 51 -6.30 -2.29 -8.49
C ALA A 51 -6.92 -3.67 -8.81
N GLU A 52 -6.46 -4.28 -9.88
CA GLU A 52 -6.68 -5.69 -10.17
C GLU A 52 -5.62 -6.53 -9.46
N LEU A 53 -5.88 -6.87 -8.20
CA LEU A 53 -5.01 -7.73 -7.42
C LEU A 53 -5.05 -9.17 -7.93
N GLU A 54 -3.89 -9.81 -7.97
CA GLU A 54 -3.78 -11.25 -8.20
C GLU A 54 -4.16 -12.06 -6.93
N LEU A 55 -4.38 -13.36 -7.09
CA LEU A 55 -4.57 -14.28 -5.96
C LEU A 55 -3.32 -14.34 -5.07
N GLY A 56 -3.54 -14.48 -3.76
CA GLY A 56 -2.52 -14.50 -2.72
C GLY A 56 -2.21 -13.12 -2.17
N ASP A 57 -0.99 -13.00 -1.66
CA ASP A 57 -0.52 -11.80 -0.98
C ASP A 57 0.09 -10.80 -1.97
N THR A 58 -0.30 -9.54 -1.83
CA THR A 58 0.41 -8.40 -2.43
C THR A 58 1.09 -7.62 -1.32
N GLU A 59 2.41 -7.51 -1.40
CA GLU A 59 3.24 -6.87 -0.40
C GLU A 59 3.46 -5.39 -0.74
N VAL A 60 3.27 -4.52 0.25
CA VAL A 60 3.49 -3.09 0.13
C VAL A 60 4.55 -2.67 1.15
N ALA A 61 5.71 -2.24 0.66
CA ALA A 61 6.76 -1.65 1.46
C ALA A 61 6.57 -0.12 1.48
N ALA A 62 6.13 0.41 2.63
CA ALA A 62 5.89 1.83 2.82
C ALA A 62 6.99 2.42 3.71
N PHE A 63 7.77 3.37 3.19
CA PHE A 63 8.80 4.07 3.93
C PHE A 63 8.57 5.58 3.94
N SER A 64 8.66 6.20 5.11
CA SER A 64 8.58 7.67 5.26
C SER A 64 9.69 8.20 6.17
N LEU A 65 10.46 9.18 5.68
CA LEU A 65 11.49 9.86 6.49
C LEU A 65 10.95 11.15 7.11
N PHE A 66 10.59 12.16 6.30
CA PHE A 66 9.98 13.43 6.68
C PHE A 66 8.77 13.71 5.77
N GLY A 67 7.69 12.96 5.95
CA GLY A 67 6.58 13.00 5.00
C GLY A 67 5.41 12.11 5.37
N ALA A 68 4.53 11.90 4.42
CA ALA A 68 3.34 11.09 4.62
C ALA A 68 3.14 10.05 3.51
N ASN A 69 2.91 8.79 3.89
CA ASN A 69 2.40 7.77 2.99
C ASN A 69 0.91 7.56 3.25
N ARG A 70 0.10 7.60 2.19
CA ARG A 70 -1.32 7.29 2.24
C ARG A 70 -1.62 6.11 1.34
N ILE A 71 -2.17 5.06 1.92
CA ILE A 71 -2.57 3.86 1.19
C ILE A 71 -4.08 3.72 1.30
N ILE A 72 -4.77 3.80 0.18
CA ILE A 72 -6.23 3.66 0.12
C ILE A 72 -6.53 2.23 -0.32
N VAL A 73 -7.27 1.49 0.50
CA VAL A 73 -7.61 0.09 0.26
C VAL A 73 -9.10 -0.04 -0.10
N PRO A 74 -9.49 -0.95 -1.00
CA PRO A 74 -10.89 -1.24 -1.26
C PRO A 74 -11.55 -1.87 -0.03
N GLN A 75 -12.83 -1.60 0.16
CA GLN A 75 -13.61 -2.14 1.28
C GLN A 75 -13.63 -3.67 1.26
N GLY A 76 -13.50 -4.28 2.44
CA GLY A 76 -13.58 -5.74 2.60
C GLY A 76 -12.40 -6.49 2.00
N LEU A 77 -11.30 -5.81 1.62
CA LEU A 77 -10.05 -6.46 1.30
C LEU A 77 -9.27 -6.70 2.60
N PRO A 78 -8.85 -7.94 2.90
CA PRO A 78 -8.02 -8.20 4.07
C PRO A 78 -6.70 -7.43 4.01
N VAL A 79 -6.41 -6.67 5.06
CA VAL A 79 -5.16 -5.89 5.20
C VAL A 79 -4.46 -6.27 6.49
N THR A 80 -3.17 -6.53 6.42
CA THR A 80 -2.29 -6.65 7.59
C THR A 80 -1.28 -5.52 7.59
N LEU A 81 -1.13 -4.83 8.73
CA LEU A 81 -0.14 -3.77 8.92
C LEU A 81 0.98 -4.24 9.87
N SER A 82 2.23 -4.21 9.39
CA SER A 82 3.45 -4.47 10.16
C SER A 82 4.41 -3.27 10.10
N GLY A 83 5.61 -3.42 10.69
CA GLY A 83 6.62 -2.38 10.75
C GLY A 83 6.60 -1.53 12.03
N PHE A 84 7.28 -0.39 12.02
CA PHE A 84 7.50 0.45 13.21
C PHE A 84 7.60 1.93 12.85
N SER A 85 7.28 2.79 13.82
CA SER A 85 7.45 4.24 13.71
C SER A 85 8.33 4.74 14.86
N ILE A 86 9.28 5.65 14.59
CA ILE A 86 10.17 6.20 15.62
C ILE A 86 9.59 7.49 16.22
N LEU A 87 9.50 8.57 15.42
CA LEU A 87 8.99 9.89 15.77
C LEU A 87 7.83 10.28 14.84
N GLY A 88 6.85 9.39 14.72
CA GLY A 88 5.75 9.51 13.77
C GLY A 88 4.61 8.54 14.07
N ALA A 89 3.65 8.42 13.15
CA ALA A 89 2.47 7.58 13.34
C ALA A 89 2.30 6.54 12.22
N ARG A 90 1.69 5.39 12.55
CA ARG A 90 1.18 4.43 11.58
C ARG A 90 -0.22 4.03 12.00
N GLU A 91 -1.18 4.11 11.09
CA GLU A 91 -2.58 3.90 11.43
C GLU A 91 -3.28 3.08 10.35
N LEU A 92 -4.01 2.04 10.78
CA LEU A 92 -4.90 1.24 9.93
C LEU A 92 -6.35 1.56 10.32
N LYS A 93 -7.02 2.35 9.48
CA LYS A 93 -8.44 2.68 9.58
C LYS A 93 -9.24 1.78 8.64
N GLN A 94 -9.56 0.60 9.13
CA GLN A 94 -10.38 -0.38 8.43
C GLN A 94 -11.66 -0.64 9.24
N SER A 95 -12.80 -0.58 8.56
CA SER A 95 -14.09 -0.93 9.15
C SER A 95 -14.15 -2.44 9.38
N LYS A 96 -14.49 -2.86 10.60
CA LYS A 96 -14.79 -4.26 10.90
C LYS A 96 -16.20 -4.60 10.37
N SER A 97 -16.38 -4.64 9.06
CA SER A 97 -17.62 -5.17 8.49
C SER A 97 -17.55 -6.71 8.48
N PRO A 98 -18.58 -7.42 8.99
CA PRO A 98 -18.68 -8.89 8.89
C PRO A 98 -18.68 -9.42 7.45
N GLU A 99 -18.95 -8.56 6.47
CA GLU A 99 -18.94 -8.85 5.02
C GLU A 99 -17.52 -8.79 4.44
N ALA A 100 -16.53 -9.31 5.17
CA ALA A 100 -15.10 -9.15 4.90
C ALA A 100 -14.54 -10.05 3.76
N ALA A 101 -15.35 -10.48 2.80
CA ALA A 101 -14.93 -11.46 1.80
C ALA A 101 -15.27 -11.10 0.34
N SER A 102 -15.46 -9.81 0.02
CA SER A 102 -15.65 -9.37 -1.38
C SER A 102 -14.42 -9.64 -2.27
N HIS A 103 -13.28 -10.02 -1.67
CA HIS A 103 -12.02 -10.31 -2.36
C HIS A 103 -11.50 -11.71 -1.97
N PRO A 104 -12.15 -12.80 -2.41
CA PRO A 104 -11.76 -14.15 -2.02
C PRO A 104 -10.32 -14.46 -2.46
N GLY A 105 -9.48 -14.85 -1.49
CA GLY A 105 -8.11 -15.27 -1.74
C GLY A 105 -7.13 -14.16 -2.09
N LYS A 106 -7.46 -12.88 -1.86
CA LYS A 106 -6.55 -11.75 -2.09
C LYS A 106 -6.30 -11.02 -0.77
N THR A 107 -5.06 -10.62 -0.51
CA THR A 107 -4.69 -9.95 0.75
C THR A 107 -3.60 -8.92 0.52
N LEU A 108 -3.66 -7.79 1.23
CA LEU A 108 -2.59 -6.80 1.26
C LEU A 108 -1.78 -6.93 2.56
N ARG A 109 -0.46 -7.10 2.42
CA ARG A 109 0.48 -7.03 3.54
C ARG A 109 1.26 -5.74 3.44
N ILE A 110 1.05 -4.83 4.38
CA ILE A 110 1.68 -3.52 4.39
C ILE A 110 2.76 -3.51 5.48
N SER A 111 4.02 -3.39 5.08
CA SER A 111 5.14 -3.15 5.99
C SER A 111 5.45 -1.65 5.98
N ALA A 112 5.06 -0.95 7.04
CA ALA A 112 5.22 0.49 7.15
C ALA A 112 6.32 0.88 8.14
N THR A 113 7.34 1.57 7.66
CA THR A 113 8.41 2.14 8.48
C THR A 113 8.41 3.66 8.35
N SER A 114 8.26 4.36 9.48
CA SER A 114 8.28 5.82 9.52
C SER A 114 9.28 6.34 10.56
N ILE A 115 10.03 7.39 10.22
CA ILE A 115 10.95 8.03 11.16
C ILE A 115 10.33 9.33 11.70
N LEU A 116 10.15 10.36 10.88
CA LEU A 116 9.58 11.67 11.24
C LEU A 116 8.36 12.01 10.36
N GLY A 117 7.48 11.02 10.18
CA GLY A 117 6.35 11.11 9.25
C GLY A 117 5.16 10.24 9.64
N ALA A 118 4.17 10.15 8.75
CA ALA A 118 2.97 9.35 8.98
C ALA A 118 2.74 8.32 7.87
N CYS A 119 2.22 7.14 8.23
CA CYS A 119 1.68 6.19 7.26
C CYS A 119 0.22 5.91 7.62
N GLU A 120 -0.70 6.32 6.75
CA GLU A 120 -2.14 6.13 6.96
C GLU A 120 -2.68 5.14 5.93
N ILE A 121 -3.36 4.10 6.42
CA ILE A 121 -4.06 3.12 5.61
C ILE A 121 -5.54 3.31 5.87
N THR A 122 -6.31 3.65 4.83
CA THR A 122 -7.72 4.00 4.96
C THR A 122 -8.59 3.26 3.95
N GLU A 123 -9.77 2.83 4.37
CA GLU A 123 -10.86 2.49 3.46
C GLU A 123 -11.62 3.76 3.02
N PRO A 124 -12.25 3.78 1.84
CA PRO A 124 -13.20 4.82 1.49
C PRO A 124 -14.38 4.80 2.47
N PRO A 125 -14.99 5.97 2.76
CA PRO A 125 -16.11 6.05 3.68
C PRO A 125 -17.22 5.09 3.26
N GLU A 126 -17.74 4.34 4.23
CA GLU A 126 -18.91 3.49 4.05
C GLU A 126 -20.10 4.37 3.67
N ASN A 127 -20.61 4.20 2.45
CA ASN A 127 -21.74 4.99 1.98
C ASN A 127 -22.99 4.45 2.68
N ARG A 128 -23.36 5.06 3.81
CA ARG A 128 -24.64 4.81 4.48
C ARG A 128 -25.75 5.41 3.62
N GLY A 129 -26.25 4.61 2.67
CA GLY A 129 -27.55 4.83 2.02
C GLY A 129 -28.71 4.45 2.93
#